data_AF-A0A645F040-F1
#
_entry.id   AF-A0A645F040-F1
#
_cell.length_a   1.000
_cell.length_b   1.000
_cell.length_c   1.000
_cell.angle_alpha   90.00
_cell.angle_beta   90.00
_cell.angle_gamma   90.00
#
_symmetry.space_group_name_H-M   'P 1'
#
loop_
_entity.id
_entity.type
_entity.pdbx_description
1 polymer ?
#
loop_
_entity_poly.entity_id
_entity_poly.type
_entity_poly.pdbx_seq_one_letter_code
_entity_poly.pdbx_strand_id
1 'polypeptide(L)' 'MDGTLKYRMKGGKAYGNVRAKTGTVSGVSTLAGYLKADNGHEIAFVIMNQQVLDGKAARSFQDKLCELLCSFK' A
#
# COMPACT_ATOMS: atom_id res chain seq x y z
N MET A 1 4.28 11.44 -6.04
CA MET A 1 4.00 10.03 -6.38
C MET A 1 3.59 9.93 -7.83
N ASP A 2 4.08 8.90 -8.51
CA ASP A 2 3.90 8.63 -9.93
C ASP A 2 3.38 7.19 -10.16
N GLY A 3 3.29 6.79 -11.43
CA GLY A 3 2.87 5.44 -11.82
C GLY A 3 1.51 5.02 -11.28
N THR A 4 1.39 3.74 -10.91
CA THR A 4 0.15 3.11 -10.44
C THR A 4 -0.29 3.55 -9.04
N LEU A 5 0.54 4.30 -8.32
CA LEU A 5 0.21 4.88 -7.01
C LEU A 5 -0.25 6.35 -7.10
N LYS A 6 -0.18 7.00 -8.28
CA LYS A 6 -0.48 8.43 -8.49
C LYS A 6 -1.83 8.90 -7.87
N TYR A 7 -2.82 8.01 -7.82
CA TYR A 7 -4.17 8.31 -7.33
C TYR A 7 -4.52 7.61 -6.00
N ARG A 8 -3.55 6.94 -5.35
CA ARG A 8 -3.77 6.15 -4.13
C ARG A 8 -3.30 6.89 -2.89
N MET A 9 -3.89 6.53 -1.74
CA MET A 9 -3.50 7.01 -0.41
C MET A 9 -3.52 8.54 -0.24
N LYS A 10 -4.26 9.29 -1.08
CA LYS A 10 -4.29 10.75 -1.00
C LYS A 10 -4.86 11.21 0.35
N GLY A 11 -4.15 12.13 1.00
CA GLY A 11 -4.62 12.81 2.22
C GLY A 11 -4.26 12.12 3.54
N GLY A 12 -3.58 10.97 3.51
CA GLY A 12 -3.07 10.29 4.72
C GLY A 12 -1.54 10.31 4.82
N LYS A 13 -1.01 9.67 5.86
CA LYS A 13 0.43 9.57 6.14
C LYS A 13 1.16 8.69 5.13
N ALA A 14 0.45 7.78 4.47
CA ALA A 14 1.04 6.94 3.45
C ALA A 14 1.28 7.73 2.14
N TYR A 15 0.58 8.85 1.91
CA TYR A 15 0.77 9.70 0.73
C TYR A 15 2.19 10.26 0.64
N GLY A 16 2.90 9.96 -0.45
CA GLY A 16 4.29 10.42 -0.63
C GLY A 16 5.33 9.69 0.22
N ASN A 17 4.92 8.97 1.26
CA ASN A 17 5.79 8.17 2.12
C ASN A 17 5.99 6.75 1.57
N VAL A 18 4.91 6.08 1.17
CA VAL A 18 4.97 4.72 0.62
C VAL A 18 5.63 4.73 -0.75
N ARG A 19 6.70 3.96 -0.90
CA ARG A 19 7.36 3.70 -2.19
C ARG A 19 7.23 2.22 -2.49
N ALA A 20 6.32 1.88 -3.39
CA ALA A 20 5.95 0.49 -3.62
C ALA A 20 5.62 0.21 -5.07
N LYS A 21 5.74 -1.06 -5.45
CA LYS A 21 5.32 -1.61 -6.72
C LYS A 21 3.97 -2.30 -6.57
N THR A 22 3.07 -2.03 -7.51
CA THR A 22 1.80 -2.75 -7.64
C THR A 22 1.96 -3.95 -8.56
N GLY A 23 1.29 -5.06 -8.26
CA GLY A 23 1.07 -6.18 -9.16
C GLY A 23 -0.41 -6.54 -9.21
N THR A 24 -0.93 -6.79 -10.41
CA THR A 24 -2.34 -7.16 -10.59
C THR A 24 -2.43 -8.20 -11.70
N VAL A 25 -3.04 -9.35 -11.40
CA VAL A 25 -3.47 -10.36 -12.38
C VAL A 25 -4.87 -10.84 -11.99
N SER A 26 -5.54 -11.62 -12.85
CA SER A 26 -6.90 -12.11 -12.56
C SER A 26 -6.95 -12.84 -11.21
N GLY A 27 -7.81 -12.38 -10.30
CA GLY A 27 -7.98 -12.94 -8.96
C GLY A 27 -6.90 -12.57 -7.94
N VAL A 28 -5.93 -11.72 -8.29
CA VAL A 28 -4.78 -11.38 -7.42
C VAL A 28 -4.46 -9.89 -7.47
N SER A 29 -4.24 -9.30 -6.30
CA SER A 29 -3.76 -7.92 -6.15
C SER A 29 -2.63 -7.87 -5.13
N THR A 30 -1.50 -7.27 -5.51
CA THR A 30 -0.30 -7.19 -4.66
C THR A 30 0.23 -5.76 -4.56
N LEU A 31 0.84 -5.45 -3.41
CA LEU A 31 1.58 -4.22 -3.17
C LEU A 31 2.81 -4.55 -2.31
N ALA A 32 4.00 -4.23 -2.81
CA ALA A 32 5.26 -4.50 -2.10
C ALA A 32 6.16 -3.28 -2.15
N GLY A 33 6.82 -2.95 -1.04
CA GLY A 33 7.70 -1.80 -0.99
C GLY A 33 8.15 -1.41 0.41
N TYR A 34 8.42 -0.12 0.57
CA TYR A 34 8.97 0.48 1.78
C TYR A 34 8.15 1.71 2.20
N LEU A 35 8.15 1.99 3.50
CA LEU A 35 7.61 3.21 4.09
C LEU A 35 8.36 3.55 5.38
N LYS A 36 8.25 4.79 5.84
CA LYS A 36 8.78 5.22 7.14
C LYS A 36 7.64 5.37 8.15
N ALA A 37 7.74 4.69 9.30
CA ALA A 37 6.79 4.81 10.39
C ALA A 37 7.02 6.08 11.24
N ASP A 38 6.03 6.48 12.05
CA ASP A 38 6.11 7.65 12.94
C ASP A 38 7.27 7.55 13.95
N ASN A 39 7.63 6.35 14.37
CA ASN A 39 8.81 6.10 15.22
C ASN A 39 10.15 6.23 14.50
N GLY A 40 10.14 6.56 13.21
CA GLY A 40 11.31 6.78 12.39
C GLY A 40 11.90 5.52 11.75
N HIS A 41 11.39 4.33 12.08
CA HIS A 41 11.85 3.08 11.46
C HIS A 41 11.38 2.96 10.01
N GLU A 42 12.25 2.42 9.16
CA GLU A 42 11.88 2.03 7.80
C GLU A 42 11.31 0.61 7.83
N ILE A 43 10.14 0.44 7.24
CA ILE A 43 9.41 -0.83 7.19
C ILE A 43 9.39 -1.32 5.74
N ALA A 44 9.95 -2.50 5.52
CA ALA A 44 9.74 -3.27 4.29
C ALA A 44 8.45 -4.09 4.43
N PHE A 45 7.61 -4.12 3.39
CA PHE A 45 6.36 -4.85 3.42
C PHE A 45 6.02 -5.52 2.08
N VAL A 46 5.25 -6.60 2.16
CA VAL A 46 4.62 -7.28 1.02
C VAL A 46 3.20 -7.64 1.41
N ILE A 47 2.23 -7.15 0.64
CA ILE A 47 0.81 -7.47 0.80
C ILE A 47 0.37 -8.21 -0.46
N MET A 48 -0.15 -9.43 -0.29
CA MET A 48 -0.68 -10.26 -1.37
C MET A 48 -2.11 -10.68 -1.05
N ASN A 49 -3.06 -10.19 -1.84
CA ASN A 49 -4.47 -10.57 -1.76
C ASN A 49 -4.77 -11.56 -2.89
N GLN A 50 -5.11 -12.79 -2.53
CA GLN A 50 -5.58 -13.84 -3.44
C GLN A 50 -7.10 -13.94 -3.42
N GLN A 51 -7.69 -14.62 -4.41
CA GLN A 51 -9.14 -14.82 -4.53
C GLN A 51 -9.91 -13.48 -4.55
N VAL A 52 -9.32 -12.46 -5.18
CA VAL A 52 -9.87 -11.11 -5.24
C VAL A 52 -10.96 -11.05 -6.31
N LEU A 53 -12.21 -10.93 -5.85
CA LEU A 53 -13.38 -10.69 -6.71
C LEU A 53 -13.54 -9.21 -7.07
N ASP A 54 -13.15 -8.30 -6.17
CA ASP A 54 -13.14 -6.85 -6.41
C ASP A 54 -11.74 -6.24 -6.19
N GLY A 55 -11.10 -5.86 -7.29
CA GLY A 55 -9.78 -5.22 -7.27
C GLY A 55 -9.77 -3.82 -6.65
N LYS A 56 -10.91 -3.11 -6.56
CA LYS A 56 -10.99 -1.83 -5.83
C LYS A 56 -10.95 -2.08 -4.32
N ALA A 57 -11.76 -3.02 -3.81
CA ALA A 57 -11.73 -3.40 -2.40
C ALA A 57 -10.33 -3.85 -1.96
N ALA A 58 -9.66 -4.71 -2.74
CA ALA A 58 -8.30 -5.16 -2.43
C ALA A 58 -7.28 -4.01 -2.36
N ARG A 59 -7.36 -3.05 -3.31
CA ARG A 59 -6.50 -1.85 -3.27
C ARG A 59 -6.79 -0.95 -2.07
N SER A 60 -8.07 -0.77 -1.72
CA SER A 60 -8.46 -0.01 -0.53
C SER A 60 -7.95 -0.65 0.75
N PHE A 61 -7.99 -1.98 0.83
CA PHE A 61 -7.42 -2.74 1.95
C PHE A 61 -5.90 -2.52 2.06
N GLN A 62 -5.17 -2.66 0.96
CA GLN A 62 -3.72 -2.39 0.91
C GLN A 62 -3.39 -0.95 1.35
N ASP A 63 -4.15 0.04 0.88
CA ASP A 63 -3.95 1.45 1.23
C ASP A 63 -4.15 1.67 2.74
N LYS A 64 -5.20 1.07 3.33
CA LYS A 64 -5.47 1.15 4.77
C LYS A 64 -4.37 0.51 5.61
N LEU A 65 -3.83 -0.64 5.18
CA LEU A 65 -2.69 -1.26 5.86
C LEU A 65 -1.45 -0.36 5.81
N CYS A 66 -1.18 0.28 4.68
CA CYS A 66 -0.05 1.21 4.58
C CYS A 66 -0.20 2.41 5.52
N GLU A 67 -1.41 2.98 5.63
CA GLU A 67 -1.70 4.07 6.59
C GLU A 67 -1.48 3.63 8.05
N LEU A 68 -1.90 2.40 8.38
CA LEU A 68 -1.68 1.81 9.70
C LEU A 68 -0.20 1.61 9.99
N LEU A 69 0.56 1.02 9.05
CA LEU A 69 2.00 0.82 9.18
C LEU A 69 2.76 2.13 9.33
N CYS A 70 2.35 3.20 8.63
CA CYS A 70 2.94 4.53 8.81
C CYS A 70 2.71 5.08 10.24
N SER A 71 1.61 4.69 10.88
CA SER A 71 1.25 5.18 12.22
C SER A 71 1.84 4.35 13.37
N PHE A 72 2.71 3.38 13.08
CA PHE A 72 3.40 2.60 14.10
C PHE A 72 4.35 3.49 14.92
N LYS A 73 4.26 3.33 16.23
CA LYS A 73 5.03 4.06 17.25
C LYS A 73 6.10 3.19 17.86
#